data_AF-A0A7S2G206-F1
#
_entry.id   AF-A0A7S2G206-F1
#
_cell.length_a   1.000
_cell.length_b   1.000
_cell.length_c   1.000
_cell.angle_alpha   90.00
_cell.angle_beta   90.00
_cell.angle_gamma   90.00
#
_symmetry.space_group_name_H-M   'P 1'
#
loop_
_entity.id
_entity.type
_entity.pdbx_description
1 polymer ?
#
loop_
_entity_poly.entity_id
_entity_poly.type
_entity_poly.pdbx_seq_one_letter_code
_entity_poly.pdbx_strand_id
1 'polypeptide(L)'
;LPKRWAELGTVYRYERSGTLHGLMRVRGFTQDDAHIFCLPEQLTDEIVGVLDLTESILSRFGFTEYQVMLSTRPDKSVGSDDIWDAATEALKGALERKGWDY
;
A
#
# COMPACT_ATOMS: atom_id res chain seq x y z
N LEU A 1 0.75 -18.41 10.16
CA LEU A 1 0.62 -17.10 9.49
C LEU A 1 -0.45 -16.31 10.24
N PRO A 2 -0.39 -14.96 10.31
CA PRO A 2 0.50 -14.09 9.54
C PRO A 2 1.91 -13.92 10.16
N LYS A 3 2.90 -13.62 9.32
CA LYS A 3 4.24 -13.16 9.70
C LYS A 3 4.42 -11.76 9.13
N ARG A 4 4.83 -10.80 9.96
CA ARG A 4 4.99 -9.39 9.58
C ARG A 4 6.44 -8.98 9.83
N TRP A 5 7.10 -8.48 8.81
CA TRP A 5 8.46 -7.94 8.88
C TRP A 5 8.44 -6.48 8.49
N ALA A 6 9.24 -5.66 9.16
CA ALA A 6 9.35 -4.24 8.90
C ALA A 6 10.82 -3.80 8.95
N GLU A 7 11.16 -2.81 8.14
CA GLU A 7 12.49 -2.24 8.03
C GLU A 7 12.40 -0.75 7.72
N LEU A 8 13.36 0.04 8.23
CA LEU A 8 13.65 1.36 7.69
C LEU A 8 14.59 1.20 6.49
N GLY A 9 14.05 0.75 5.37
CA GLY A 9 14.80 0.34 4.18
C GLY A 9 15.22 1.53 3.34
N THR A 10 16.53 1.68 3.10
CA THR A 10 17.04 2.71 2.20
C THR A 10 17.10 2.19 0.77
N VAL A 11 16.38 2.88 -0.12
CA VAL A 11 16.28 2.51 -1.54
C VAL A 11 16.75 3.64 -2.43
N TYR A 12 17.15 3.27 -3.65
CA TYR A 12 17.57 4.21 -4.67
C TYR A 12 16.78 4.03 -5.96
N ARG A 13 16.31 5.13 -6.53
CA ARG A 13 15.62 5.17 -7.83
C ARG A 13 16.37 6.10 -8.77
N TYR A 14 16.65 5.64 -9.99
CA TYR A 14 17.33 6.44 -11.00
C TYR A 14 16.36 7.42 -11.68
N GLU A 15 15.93 8.42 -10.92
CA GLU A 15 15.05 9.48 -11.41
C GLU A 15 15.80 10.43 -12.36
N ARG A 16 15.12 10.88 -13.42
CA ARG A 16 15.65 11.86 -14.38
C ARG A 16 15.99 13.15 -13.64
N SER A 17 17.16 13.73 -13.93
CA SER A 17 17.68 14.91 -13.21
C SER A 17 16.70 16.08 -13.19
N GLY A 18 15.98 16.32 -14.29
CA GLY A 18 14.97 17.39 -14.39
C GLY A 18 13.67 17.16 -13.61
N THR A 19 13.49 16.01 -12.95
CA THR A 19 12.29 15.70 -12.15
C THR A 19 12.51 15.83 -10.65
N LEU A 20 13.75 16.05 -10.21
CA LEU A 20 14.08 16.14 -8.79
C LEU A 20 13.49 17.43 -8.19
N HIS A 21 12.90 17.31 -7.00
CA HIS A 21 12.24 18.45 -6.35
C HIS A 21 12.24 18.32 -4.83
N GLY A 22 13.01 19.19 -4.16
CA GLY A 22 13.11 19.25 -2.71
C GLY A 22 13.33 17.88 -2.08
N LEU A 23 12.48 17.54 -1.10
CA LEU A 23 12.39 16.21 -0.50
C LEU A 23 11.29 15.34 -1.11
N MET A 24 10.40 15.93 -1.93
CA MET A 24 9.26 15.24 -2.51
C MET A 24 9.67 14.25 -3.62
N ARG A 25 10.78 14.51 -4.32
CA ARG A 25 11.29 13.63 -5.38
C ARG A 25 12.81 13.61 -5.39
N VAL A 26 13.38 12.52 -4.88
CA VAL A 26 14.83 12.31 -4.67
C VAL A 26 15.28 10.96 -5.23
N ARG A 27 16.60 10.77 -5.40
CA ARG A 27 17.18 9.50 -5.89
C ARG A 27 17.44 8.47 -4.80
N GLY A 28 17.54 8.89 -3.55
CA GLY A 28 17.77 8.00 -2.41
C GLY A 28 16.89 8.45 -1.25
N PHE A 29 16.14 7.52 -0.68
CA PHE A 29 15.23 7.77 0.43
C PHE A 29 15.03 6.51 1.26
N THR A 30 14.65 6.70 2.51
CA THR A 30 14.33 5.61 3.43
C THR A 30 12.82 5.46 3.52
N GLN A 31 12.33 4.25 3.34
CA GLN A 31 10.92 3.90 3.50
C GLN A 31 10.74 3.15 4.82
N ASP A 32 9.64 3.42 5.50
CA ASP A 32 9.09 2.61 6.58
C ASP A 32 8.42 1.35 6.00
N ASP A 33 9.22 0.54 5.32
CA ASP A 33 8.76 -0.59 4.52
C ASP A 33 8.36 -1.79 5.38
N ALA A 34 7.34 -2.53 4.93
CA ALA A 34 6.83 -3.69 5.64
C ALA A 34 6.29 -4.76 4.67
N HIS A 35 6.51 -6.01 5.04
CA HIS A 35 6.08 -7.18 4.28
C HIS A 35 5.26 -8.11 5.19
N ILE A 36 4.05 -8.43 4.75
CA ILE A 36 3.12 -9.32 5.46
C ILE A 36 2.95 -10.60 4.63
N PHE A 37 3.31 -11.73 5.24
CA PHE A 37 3.04 -13.06 4.71
C PHE A 37 1.83 -13.61 5.47
N CYS A 38 0.73 -13.87 4.76
CA CYS A 38 -0.52 -14.34 5.33
C CYS A 38 -1.13 -15.46 4.48
N LEU A 39 -2.15 -16.14 5.03
CA LEU A 39 -2.97 -17.06 4.26
C LEU A 39 -3.97 -16.28 3.40
N PRO A 40 -4.45 -16.82 2.27
CA PRO A 40 -5.43 -16.13 1.40
C PRO A 40 -6.69 -15.68 2.15
N GLU A 41 -7.21 -16.50 3.06
CA GLU A 41 -8.39 -16.15 3.87
C GLU A 41 -8.15 -15.00 4.86
N GLN A 42 -6.88 -14.66 5.15
CA GLN A 42 -6.49 -13.57 6.06
C GLN A 42 -6.27 -12.25 5.32
N LEU A 43 -6.27 -12.25 3.97
CA LEU A 43 -5.79 -11.14 3.15
C LEU A 43 -6.54 -9.83 3.44
N THR A 44 -7.88 -9.87 3.41
CA THR A 44 -8.67 -8.67 3.64
C THR A 44 -8.53 -8.13 5.08
N ASP A 45 -8.44 -9.01 6.07
CA ASP A 45 -8.27 -8.60 7.48
C ASP A 45 -6.92 -7.90 7.69
N GLU A 46 -5.84 -8.41 7.07
CA GLU A 46 -4.53 -7.77 7.12
C GLU A 46 -4.53 -6.41 6.40
N ILE A 47 -5.23 -6.28 5.27
CA ILE A 47 -5.37 -4.99 4.57
C ILE A 47 -6.09 -3.97 5.46
N VAL A 48 -7.23 -4.35 6.06
CA VAL A 48 -7.97 -3.46 6.98
C VAL A 48 -7.07 -3.00 8.14
N GLY A 49 -6.31 -3.91 8.74
CA GLY A 49 -5.38 -3.56 9.81
C GLY A 49 -4.27 -2.58 9.39
N VAL A 50 -3.78 -2.68 8.15
CA VAL A 50 -2.81 -1.70 7.61
C VAL A 50 -3.49 -0.34 7.38
N LEU A 51 -4.71 -0.31 6.84
CA LEU A 51 -5.46 0.94 6.63
C LEU A 51 -5.76 1.64 7.97
N ASP A 52 -6.13 0.89 9.02
CA ASP A 52 -6.33 1.41 10.37
C ASP A 52 -5.05 2.03 10.93
N LEU A 53 -3.90 1.37 10.72
CA LEU A 53 -2.61 1.91 11.13
C LEU A 53 -2.32 3.23 10.40
N THR A 54 -2.48 3.25 9.07
CA THR A 54 -2.27 4.44 8.24
C THR A 54 -3.17 5.61 8.69
N GLU A 55 -4.46 5.36 8.88
CA GLU A 55 -5.41 6.36 9.37
C GLU A 55 -5.01 6.90 10.76
N SER A 56 -4.58 6.02 11.66
CA SER A 56 -4.13 6.42 13.00
C SER A 56 -2.88 7.32 12.96
N ILE A 57 -2.00 7.11 11.99
CA ILE A 57 -0.80 7.93 11.80
C ILE A 57 -1.21 9.28 11.20
N LEU A 58 -1.93 9.28 10.08
CA LEU A 58 -2.34 10.50 9.37
C LEU A 58 -3.13 11.45 10.30
N SER A 59 -4.11 10.91 11.03
CA SER A 59 -4.93 11.69 11.98
C SER A 59 -4.10 12.32 13.11
N ARG A 60 -3.09 11.62 13.64
CA ARG A 60 -2.17 12.18 14.66
C ARG A 60 -1.33 13.34 14.15
N PHE A 61 -1.04 13.37 12.85
CA PHE A 61 -0.36 14.49 12.21
C PHE A 61 -1.33 15.58 11.70
N GLY A 62 -2.63 15.43 11.94
CA GLY A 62 -3.65 16.41 11.54
C GLY A 62 -4.09 16.30 10.09
N PHE A 63 -3.70 15.25 9.37
CA PHE A 63 -4.17 14.99 8.01
C PHE A 63 -5.54 14.30 8.05
N THR A 64 -6.59 15.08 7.77
CA THR A 64 -7.99 14.62 7.78
C THR A 64 -8.58 14.50 6.38
N GLU A 65 -7.94 15.11 5.39
CA GLU A 65 -8.36 15.09 3.99
C GLU A 65 -7.35 14.29 3.16
N TYR A 66 -7.78 13.12 2.69
CA TYR A 66 -7.02 12.28 1.78
C TYR A 66 -7.97 11.57 0.82
N GLN A 67 -7.45 11.19 -0.35
CA GLN A 67 -8.19 10.41 -1.33
C GLN A 67 -7.60 9.01 -1.37
N VAL A 68 -8.48 8.02 -1.47
CA VAL A 68 -8.11 6.63 -1.68
C VAL A 68 -8.35 6.31 -3.15
N MET A 69 -7.46 5.53 -3.77
CA MET A 69 -7.59 5.10 -5.15
C MET A 69 -7.28 3.62 -5.23
N LEU A 70 -8.22 2.82 -5.76
CA LEU A 70 -8.00 1.40 -5.98
C LEU A 70 -7.27 1.17 -7.32
N SER A 71 -6.02 0.70 -7.24
CA SER A 71 -5.26 0.30 -8.44
C SER A 71 -5.55 -1.15 -8.82
N THR A 72 -6.04 -1.37 -10.04
CA THR A 72 -6.33 -2.71 -10.59
C THR A 72 -5.21 -3.21 -11.49
N ARG A 73 -5.36 -4.44 -12.01
CA ARG A 73 -4.37 -5.10 -12.87
C ARG A 73 -3.93 -4.23 -14.08
N PRO A 74 -2.63 -4.01 -14.29
CA PRO A 74 -2.10 -3.33 -15.46
C PRO A 74 -1.85 -4.29 -16.65
N ASP A 75 -1.70 -3.73 -17.85
CA ASP A 75 -1.40 -4.48 -19.09
C ASP A 75 -0.17 -5.39 -18.95
N LYS A 76 0.88 -4.90 -18.28
CA LYS A 76 2.08 -5.67 -17.96
C LYS A 76 1.99 -6.18 -16.53
N SER A 77 1.61 -7.44 -16.37
CA SER A 77 1.42 -8.08 -15.07
C SER A 77 2.06 -9.47 -15.03
N VAL A 78 2.32 -9.95 -13.81
CA VAL A 78 2.76 -11.32 -13.52
C VAL A 78 1.71 -11.99 -12.64
N GLY A 79 1.64 -13.33 -12.70
CA GLY A 79 0.62 -14.12 -12.00
C GLY A 79 -0.57 -14.47 -12.90
N SER A 80 -1.41 -15.39 -12.42
CA SER A 80 -2.65 -15.79 -13.11
C SER A 80 -3.78 -14.80 -12.86
N ASP A 81 -4.80 -14.88 -13.71
CA ASP A 81 -6.02 -14.07 -13.61
C ASP A 81 -6.70 -14.28 -12.25
N ASP A 82 -6.83 -15.53 -11.80
CA ASP A 82 -7.43 -15.87 -10.50
C ASP A 82 -6.74 -15.17 -9.30
N ILE A 83 -5.41 -15.00 -9.34
CA ILE A 83 -4.66 -14.32 -8.28
C ILE A 83 -5.00 -12.82 -8.28
N TRP A 84 -5.09 -12.22 -9.47
CA TRP A 84 -5.44 -10.82 -9.63
C TRP A 84 -6.88 -10.54 -9.20
N ASP A 85 -7.80 -11.42 -9.54
CA ASP A 85 -9.20 -11.31 -9.14
C ASP A 85 -9.33 -11.42 -7.62
N ALA A 86 -8.69 -12.41 -7.00
CA ALA A 86 -8.68 -12.57 -5.54
C ALA A 86 -8.06 -11.35 -4.83
N ALA A 87 -6.95 -10.81 -5.34
CA ALA A 87 -6.32 -9.63 -4.76
C ALA A 87 -7.19 -8.37 -4.90
N THR A 88 -7.82 -8.18 -6.05
CA THR A 88 -8.70 -7.03 -6.32
C THR A 88 -9.95 -7.08 -5.44
N GLU A 89 -10.58 -8.24 -5.31
CA GLU A 89 -11.75 -8.41 -4.44
C GLU A 89 -11.39 -8.25 -2.96
N ALA A 90 -10.21 -8.72 -2.53
CA ALA A 90 -9.75 -8.49 -1.17
C ALA A 90 -9.52 -7.00 -0.87
N LEU A 91 -8.99 -6.22 -1.82
CA LEU A 91 -8.83 -4.78 -1.69
C LEU A 91 -10.18 -4.06 -1.62
N LYS A 92 -11.11 -4.37 -2.54
CA LYS A 92 -12.48 -3.82 -2.51
C LYS A 92 -13.17 -4.12 -1.19
N GLY A 93 -13.15 -5.38 -0.76
CA GLY A 93 -13.77 -5.81 0.50
C GLY A 93 -13.17 -5.14 1.73
N ALA A 94 -11.90 -4.73 1.71
CA ALA A 94 -11.31 -3.94 2.80
C ALA A 94 -11.84 -2.50 2.79
N LEU A 95 -11.93 -1.88 1.62
CA LEU A 95 -12.43 -0.51 1.46
C LEU A 95 -13.92 -0.39 1.79
N GLU A 96 -14.73 -1.36 1.34
CA GLU A 96 -16.14 -1.48 1.70
C GLU A 96 -16.34 -1.62 3.22
N ARG A 97 -15.51 -2.45 3.88
CA ARG A 97 -15.53 -2.58 5.34
C ARG A 97 -15.16 -1.30 6.07
N LYS A 98 -14.21 -0.53 5.54
CA LYS A 98 -13.84 0.78 6.06
C LYS A 98 -14.91 1.85 5.78
N GLY A 99 -15.81 1.60 4.84
CA GLY A 99 -16.79 2.59 4.37
C GLY A 99 -16.12 3.78 3.67
N TRP A 100 -14.98 3.54 3.02
CA TRP A 100 -14.22 4.57 2.32
C TRP A 100 -14.61 4.60 0.84
N ASP A 101 -14.84 5.79 0.31
CA ASP A 101 -14.94 6.00 -1.12
C ASP A 101 -13.54 5.89 -1.77
N TYR A 102 -13.47 5.30 -2.97
CA TYR A 102 -12.20 5.02 -3.67
C TYR A 102 -12.32 5.03 -5.20
#